data_AF-A0A943D2L1-F1
#
_entry.id   AF-A0A943D2L1-F1
#
_cell.length_a   1.000
_cell.length_b   1.000
_cell.length_c   1.000
_cell.angle_alpha   90.00
_cell.angle_beta   90.00
_cell.angle_gamma   90.00
#
_symmetry.space_group_name_H-M   'P 1'
#
loop_
_entity.id
_entity.type
_entity.pdbx_description
1 polymer ?
#
loop_
_entity_poly.entity_id
_entity_poly.type
_entity_poly.pdbx_seq_one_letter_code
_entity_poly.pdbx_strand_id
1 'polypeptide(L)'
;MSNYFGTTKCIKCGKLAKLYCGHVIGKDIGTLGIPFDVKILAGFCSEECHGTLQSDSNGCFGKFDFYKHGKLKDCYEEMFGKK
;
A
#
# COMPACT_ATOMS: atom_id res chain seq x y z
N MET A 1 4.97 -5.32 -17.57
CA MET A 1 3.73 -4.88 -16.90
C MET A 1 4.13 -4.35 -15.55
N SER A 2 3.82 -3.09 -15.26
CA SER A 2 4.10 -2.50 -13.94
C SER A 2 3.00 -3.01 -12.99
N ASN A 3 3.32 -4.01 -12.17
CA ASN A 3 2.38 -4.51 -11.17
C ASN A 3 2.22 -3.43 -10.09
N TYR A 4 0.98 -2.99 -9.83
CA TYR A 4 0.69 -2.03 -8.76
C TYR A 4 0.28 -2.82 -7.53
N PHE A 5 1.22 -3.05 -6.62
CA PHE A 5 0.94 -3.77 -5.39
C PHE A 5 0.33 -2.86 -4.33
N GLY A 6 -0.76 -3.29 -3.72
CA GLY A 6 -1.41 -2.61 -2.61
C GLY A 6 -1.66 -3.53 -1.41
N THR A 7 -1.78 -2.93 -0.23
CA THR A 7 -2.04 -3.68 1.00
C THR A 7 -3.47 -4.23 1.03
N THR A 8 -3.63 -5.52 1.32
CA THR A 8 -4.97 -6.14 1.44
C THR A 8 -5.78 -5.64 2.64
N LYS A 9 -5.10 -5.11 3.66
CA LYS A 9 -5.72 -4.52 4.86
C LYS A 9 -5.46 -3.02 4.94
N CYS A 10 -6.36 -2.36 5.65
CA CYS A 10 -6.30 -0.97 6.05
C CYS A 10 -5.06 -0.73 6.89
N ILE A 11 -4.20 0.19 6.45
CA ILE A 11 -2.96 0.51 7.18
C ILE A 11 -3.20 1.12 8.57
N LYS A 12 -4.40 1.66 8.82
CA LYS A 12 -4.78 2.23 10.11
C LYS A 12 -5.32 1.20 11.10
N CYS A 13 -6.23 0.35 10.67
CA CYS A 13 -7.07 -0.47 11.56
C CYS A 13 -7.08 -1.97 11.23
N GLY A 14 -6.41 -2.42 10.17
CA GLY A 14 -6.29 -3.83 9.81
C GLY A 14 -7.53 -4.48 9.21
N LYS A 15 -8.64 -3.76 9.04
CA LYS A 15 -9.83 -4.23 8.28
C LYS A 15 -9.51 -4.37 6.79
N LEU A 16 -10.32 -5.09 6.02
CA LEU A 16 -10.12 -5.20 4.56
C LEU A 16 -10.09 -3.81 3.88
N ALA A 17 -9.08 -3.61 3.03
CA ALA A 17 -8.95 -2.40 2.23
C ALA A 17 -9.97 -2.39 1.09
N LYS A 18 -10.61 -1.23 0.88
CA LYS A 18 -11.62 -0.98 -0.15
C LYS A 18 -11.22 0.13 -1.11
N LEU A 19 -10.30 1.00 -0.69
CA LEU A 19 -9.74 2.08 -1.49
C LEU A 19 -8.24 2.18 -1.24
N TYR A 20 -7.53 2.78 -2.19
CA TYR A 20 -6.08 2.94 -2.17
C TYR A 20 -5.72 4.40 -2.40
N CYS A 21 -4.88 4.96 -1.53
CA CYS A 21 -4.39 6.32 -1.68
C CYS A 21 -2.97 6.42 -1.11
N GLY A 22 -2.08 7.19 -1.75
CA GLY A 22 -0.68 7.28 -1.32
C GLY A 22 0.03 5.92 -1.26
N HIS A 23 1.05 5.81 -0.40
CA HIS A 23 1.87 4.60 -0.32
C HIS A 23 2.49 4.35 1.06
N VAL A 24 2.97 3.14 1.27
CA VAL A 24 3.89 2.74 2.34
C VAL A 24 5.17 2.17 1.71
N ILE A 25 6.27 2.23 2.45
CA ILE A 25 7.57 1.73 2.00
C ILE A 25 7.75 0.28 2.46
N GLY A 26 7.77 -0.64 1.50
CA GLY A 26 8.22 -2.02 1.70
C GLY A 26 9.69 -2.18 1.34
N LYS A 27 10.22 -3.38 1.59
CA LYS A 27 11.54 -3.79 1.13
C LYS A 27 11.39 -4.99 0.21
N ASP A 28 12.10 -4.93 -0.91
CA ASP A 28 12.26 -6.06 -1.82
C ASP A 28 13.74 -6.38 -2.00
N ILE A 29 14.05 -7.61 -2.41
CA ILE A 29 15.43 -8.08 -2.60
C ILE A 29 15.74 -8.03 -4.09
N GLY A 30 16.67 -7.16 -4.48
CA GLY A 30 17.10 -7.04 -5.87
C GLY A 30 17.89 -8.26 -6.33
N THR A 31 18.16 -8.34 -7.64
CA THR A 31 18.90 -9.45 -8.27
C THR A 31 20.29 -9.71 -7.66
N LEU A 32 20.90 -8.69 -7.05
CA LEU A 32 22.19 -8.78 -6.37
C LEU A 32 22.09 -9.13 -4.87
N GLY A 33 20.89 -9.47 -4.37
CA GLY A 33 20.64 -9.73 -2.95
C GLY A 33 20.59 -8.47 -2.07
N ILE A 34 20.73 -7.28 -2.67
CA ILE A 34 20.69 -6.00 -1.95
C ILE A 34 19.22 -5.59 -1.76
N PRO A 35 18.78 -5.34 -0.51
CA PRO A 35 17.43 -4.87 -0.28
C PRO A 35 17.28 -3.41 -0.75
N PHE A 36 16.18 -3.12 -1.42
CA PHE A 36 15.81 -1.77 -1.84
C PHE A 36 14.38 -1.44 -1.45
N ASP A 37 14.11 -0.16 -1.30
CA ASP A 37 12.80 0.34 -0.89
C ASP A 37 11.83 0.33 -2.09
N VAL A 38 10.65 -0.25 -1.89
CA VAL A 38 9.57 -0.31 -2.87
C VAL A 38 8.34 0.41 -2.36
N LYS A 39 7.68 1.16 -3.25
CA LYS A 39 6.42 1.83 -2.94
C LYS A 39 5.27 0.84 -3.11
N ILE A 40 4.50 0.66 -2.05
CA ILE A 40 3.32 -0.20 -2.01
C ILE A 40 2.11 0.70 -1.74
N LEU A 41 1.05 0.56 -2.51
CA LEU A 41 -0.16 1.35 -2.32
C LEU A 41 -0.77 1.10 -0.93
N ALA A 42 -1.04 2.18 -0.22
CA ALA A 42 -1.67 2.11 1.09
C ALA A 42 -3.18 1.88 0.92
N GLY A 43 -3.65 0.74 1.39
CA GLY A 43 -5.05 0.39 1.45
C GLY A 43 -5.75 0.99 2.67
N PHE A 44 -7.00 1.41 2.51
CA PHE A 44 -7.87 1.93 3.56
C PHE A 44 -9.25 1.29 3.49
N CYS A 45 -9.90 1.10 4.64
CA CYS A 45 -11.26 0.55 4.69
C CYS A 45 -12.36 1.62 4.54
N SER A 46 -12.04 2.89 4.78
CA SER A 46 -12.93 4.06 4.65
C SER A 46 -12.12 5.34 4.48
N GLU A 47 -12.75 6.39 3.95
CA GLU A 47 -12.16 7.73 3.85
C GLU A 47 -11.82 8.32 5.22
N GLU A 48 -12.57 7.98 6.26
CA GLU A 48 -12.26 8.40 7.65
C GLU A 48 -10.92 7.83 8.14
N CYS A 49 -10.64 6.55 7.84
CA CYS A 49 -9.34 5.96 8.17
C CYS A 49 -8.19 6.60 7.39
N HIS A 50 -8.46 7.09 6.18
CA HIS A 50 -7.49 7.86 5.41
C HIS A 50 -7.28 9.26 5.99
N GLY A 51 -8.35 10.01 6.28
CA GLY A 51 -8.29 11.38 6.79
C GLY A 51 -7.70 11.51 8.21
N THR A 52 -7.60 10.41 8.96
CA THR A 52 -6.96 10.36 10.28
C THR A 52 -5.45 10.14 10.23
N LEU A 53 -4.90 9.77 9.07
CA LEU A 53 -3.47 9.56 8.88
C LEU A 53 -2.88 10.73 8.11
N GLN A 54 -1.80 11.30 8.64
CA GLN A 54 -1.04 12.33 7.95
C GLN A 54 0.07 11.65 7.13
N SER A 55 0.07 11.89 5.83
CA SER A 55 1.18 11.50 4.96
C SER A 55 2.32 12.51 5.03
N ASP A 56 3.52 12.08 4.68
CA ASP A 56 4.63 12.99 4.41
C ASP A 56 4.42 13.76 3.09
N SER A 57 5.36 14.66 2.77
CA SER A 57 5.33 15.47 1.54
C SER A 57 5.34 14.65 0.24
N ASN A 58 5.69 13.36 0.31
CA ASN A 58 5.70 12.45 -0.83
C ASN A 58 4.44 11.57 -0.89
N GLY A 59 3.48 11.73 0.03
CA GLY A 59 2.30 10.88 0.12
C GLY A 59 2.58 9.51 0.75
N CYS A 60 3.62 9.40 1.59
CA CYS A 60 3.97 8.18 2.30
C CYS A 60 3.35 8.16 3.71
N PHE A 61 2.75 7.03 4.08
CA PHE A 61 2.17 6.79 5.40
C PHE A 61 3.08 5.96 6.32
N GLY A 62 4.36 5.82 5.96
CA GLY A 62 5.37 5.11 6.73
C GLY A 62 5.78 3.78 6.11
N LYS A 63 6.12 2.80 6.97
CA LYS A 63 6.68 1.51 6.54
C LYS A 63 5.61 0.43 6.44
N PHE A 64 5.76 -0.47 5.48
CA PHE A 64 4.92 -1.64 5.35
C PHE A 64 5.20 -2.64 6.48
N ASP A 65 4.12 -3.18 7.07
CA ASP A 65 4.16 -4.23 8.08
C ASP A 65 3.22 -5.35 7.62
N PHE A 66 3.78 -6.51 7.31
CA PHE A 66 3.01 -7.65 6.79
C PHE A 66 1.93 -8.13 7.76
N TYR A 67 2.20 -8.11 9.06
CA TYR A 67 1.27 -8.61 10.07
C TYR A 67 0.08 -7.65 10.25
N LYS A 68 0.34 -6.35 10.16
CA LYS A 68 -0.70 -5.31 10.29
C LYS A 68 -1.46 -5.07 8.99
N HIS A 69 -0.73 -4.94 7.87
CA HIS A 69 -1.27 -4.49 6.59
C HIS A 69 -1.65 -5.65 5.66
N GLY A 70 -1.33 -6.88 6.06
CA GLY A 70 -1.67 -8.09 5.33
C GLY A 70 -0.78 -8.33 4.11
N LYS A 71 -1.20 -9.30 3.29
CA LYS A 71 -0.51 -9.61 2.03
C LYS A 71 -0.64 -8.45 1.05
N LEU A 72 0.25 -8.42 0.08
CA LEU A 72 0.12 -7.54 -1.08
C LEU A 72 -0.76 -8.21 -2.12
N LYS A 73 -1.58 -7.41 -2.81
CA LYS A 73 -2.32 -7.86 -3.99
C LYS A 73 -2.05 -6.91 -5.15
N ASP A 74 -2.14 -7.43 -6.37
CA ASP A 74 -2.16 -6.59 -7.55
C ASP A 74 -3.48 -5.79 -7.57
N CYS A 75 -3.36 -4.47 -7.65
CA CYS A 75 -4.47 -3.52 -7.63
C CYS A 75 -4.62 -2.80 -8.97
N TYR A 76 -3.95 -3.23 -10.05
CA TYR A 76 -3.98 -2.57 -11.36
C TYR A 76 -5.41 -2.41 -11.86
N GLU A 77 -6.19 -3.49 -11.85
CA GLU A 77 -7.59 -3.49 -12.30
C GLU A 77 -8.50 -2.63 -11.41
N GLU A 78 -8.27 -2.59 -10.10
CA GLU A 78 -9.06 -1.77 -9.17
C GLU A 78 -8.83 -0.26 -9.35
N MET A 79 -7.66 0.14 -9.85
CA MET A 79 -7.30 1.55 -10.06
C MET A 79 -7.48 2.02 -11.49
N PHE A 80 -7.22 1.15 -12.48
CA PHE A 80 -7.14 1.51 -13.89
C PHE A 80 -8.01 0.63 -14.79
N GLY A 81 -8.60 -0.44 -14.25
CA GLY A 81 -9.58 -1.25 -14.95
C GLY A 81 -10.82 -0.42 -15.22
N LYS A 82 -10.86 0.20 -16.39
CA LYS A 82 -12.05 0.85 -16.93
C LYS A 82 -13.22 -0.14 -16.88
N LYS A 83 -14.31 0.24 -16.21
CA LYS A 83 -15.64 -0.26 -16.57
C LYS A 83 -16.09 0.40 -17.87
#